data_AF-A0A7X5ZPI1-F1
#
_entry.id   AF-A0A7X5ZPI1-F1
#
_cell.length_a   1.000
_cell.length_b   1.000
_cell.length_c   1.000
_cell.angle_alpha   90.00
_cell.angle_beta   90.00
_cell.angle_gamma   90.00
#
_symmetry.space_group_name_H-M   'P 1'
#
loop_
_entity.id
_entity.type
_entity.pdbx_description
1 polymer ?
#
loop_
_entity_poly.entity_id
_entity_poly.type
_entity_poly.pdbx_seq_one_letter_code
_entity_poly.pdbx_strand_id
1 'polypeptide(L)'
;MTGDQSNTLVISAEAVEAIEKIWTDQRIDDAQLREPDIQEGLRQRWATHLGTTWSELVKNIRGTIRAQLWVVVRSPIGRPSPALLAALGTAVGWLADPYRASWSRVLQEIPHKPEWTPDLEWHTDSTGWPQPNDVTALTCLKPAVTGGATDLLTLDTVQRTAIDEATLTTLAGADFAWPLDAELGGGHASDVIITPQRIRFMRAALLNATDDRIRESARRFADLIDRLAPDQSAVLDPGDSLLFDNARCLHRRGELSDPDRRRLLLRTKIFWQLPDRLDGQARHRAITS
;
A
#
# COMPACT_ATOMS: atom_id res chain seq x y z
N MET A 1 -24.84 -12.83 -15.81
CA MET A 1 -23.57 -13.21 -16.47
C MET A 1 -22.64 -12.01 -16.44
N THR A 2 -22.00 -11.77 -15.30
CA THR A 2 -20.91 -10.78 -15.17
C THR A 2 -19.65 -11.50 -15.60
N GLY A 3 -19.11 -11.15 -16.76
CA GLY A 3 -17.85 -11.69 -17.23
C GLY A 3 -16.80 -11.50 -16.15
N ASP A 4 -16.10 -12.58 -15.82
CA ASP A 4 -14.98 -12.63 -14.89
C ASP A 4 -13.86 -11.75 -15.45
N GLN A 5 -13.97 -10.43 -15.24
CA GLN A 5 -12.86 -9.53 -15.44
C GLN A 5 -11.91 -9.81 -14.29
N SER A 6 -11.00 -10.75 -14.52
CA SER A 6 -9.90 -10.99 -13.59
C SER A 6 -9.25 -9.64 -13.29
N ASN A 7 -9.12 -9.28 -12.00
CA ASN A 7 -8.34 -8.12 -11.54
C ASN A 7 -6.83 -8.34 -11.75
N THR A 8 -6.47 -8.96 -12.86
CA THR A 8 -5.14 -9.35 -13.27
C THR A 8 -4.89 -8.75 -14.66
N LEU A 9 -3.82 -7.98 -14.76
CA LEU A 9 -3.31 -7.42 -16.01
C LEU A 9 -1.96 -8.07 -16.28
N VAL A 10 -1.59 -8.18 -17.56
CA VAL A 10 -0.28 -8.69 -17.96
C VAL A 10 0.44 -7.55 -18.69
N ILE A 11 1.64 -7.19 -18.22
CA ILE A 11 2.51 -6.27 -18.95
C ILE A 11 3.37 -7.07 -19.95
N SER A 12 3.66 -6.53 -21.12
CA SER A 12 4.49 -7.25 -22.11
C SER A 12 5.96 -7.30 -21.68
N ALA A 13 6.71 -8.30 -22.13
CA ALA A 13 8.14 -8.42 -21.82
C ALA A 13 8.92 -7.20 -22.34
N GLU A 14 8.60 -6.75 -23.56
CA GLU A 14 9.22 -5.59 -24.20
C GLU A 14 9.00 -4.32 -23.38
N ALA A 15 7.81 -4.15 -22.81
CA ALA A 15 7.51 -3.00 -21.96
C ALA A 15 8.33 -3.04 -20.66
N VAL A 16 8.48 -4.20 -20.03
CA VAL A 16 9.29 -4.33 -18.81
C VAL A 16 10.77 -4.05 -19.12
N GLU A 17 11.31 -4.61 -20.21
CA GLU A 17 12.70 -4.37 -20.64
C GLU A 17 12.96 -2.89 -20.94
N ALA A 18 12.03 -2.21 -21.60
CA ALA A 18 12.12 -0.78 -21.86
C ALA A 18 12.09 0.06 -20.56
N ILE A 19 11.23 -0.32 -19.59
CA ILE A 19 11.19 0.32 -18.27
C ILE A 19 12.55 0.19 -17.56
N GLU A 20 13.11 -1.02 -17.54
CA GLU A 20 14.43 -1.30 -16.95
C GLU A 20 15.56 -0.54 -17.64
N LYS A 21 15.50 -0.46 -18.97
CA LYS A 21 16.48 0.29 -19.75
C LYS A 21 16.45 1.78 -19.40
N ILE A 22 15.27 2.40 -19.41
CA ILE A 22 15.11 3.83 -19.07
C ILE A 22 15.61 4.09 -17.65
N TRP A 23 15.25 3.23 -16.69
CA TRP A 23 15.72 3.33 -15.31
C TRP A 23 17.25 3.31 -15.22
N THR A 24 17.88 2.33 -15.87
CA THR A 24 19.33 2.13 -15.85
C THR A 24 20.07 3.28 -16.52
N ASP A 25 19.59 3.75 -17.68
CA ASP A 25 20.18 4.86 -18.43
C ASP A 25 20.16 6.17 -17.60
N GLN A 26 19.10 6.38 -16.81
CA GLN A 26 18.97 7.56 -15.95
C GLN A 26 19.75 7.43 -14.63
N ARG A 27 20.29 6.25 -14.31
CA ARG A 27 21.01 5.97 -13.05
C ARG A 27 20.21 6.38 -11.81
N ILE A 28 18.90 6.12 -11.84
CA ILE A 28 18.01 6.49 -10.75
C ILE A 28 18.30 5.62 -9.53
N ASP A 29 18.53 6.28 -8.39
CA ASP A 29 18.51 5.64 -7.09
C ASP A 29 17.20 5.91 -6.34
N ASP A 30 17.00 5.19 -5.23
CA ASP A 30 15.80 5.31 -4.40
C ASP A 30 15.62 6.69 -3.76
N ALA A 31 16.72 7.37 -3.41
CA ALA A 31 16.63 8.68 -2.77
C ALA A 31 16.12 9.74 -3.74
N GLN A 32 16.52 9.66 -5.02
CA GLN A 32 16.04 10.55 -6.08
C GLN A 32 14.53 10.41 -6.35
N LEU A 33 13.93 9.25 -6.09
CA LEU A 33 12.49 9.06 -6.24
C LEU A 33 11.66 9.90 -5.28
N ARG A 34 12.25 10.50 -4.25
CA ARG A 34 11.55 11.43 -3.35
C ARG A 34 11.21 12.76 -4.02
N GLU A 35 11.91 13.09 -5.11
CA GLU A 35 11.79 14.37 -5.80
C GLU A 35 10.67 14.32 -6.86
N PRO A 36 9.64 15.18 -6.77
CA PRO A 36 8.53 15.18 -7.72
C PRO A 36 8.98 15.34 -9.18
N ASP A 37 9.97 16.17 -9.46
CA ASP A 37 10.50 16.39 -10.81
C ASP A 37 11.14 15.12 -11.41
N ILE A 38 11.77 14.30 -10.57
CA ILE A 38 12.34 13.02 -10.99
C ILE A 38 11.23 12.03 -11.33
N GLN A 39 10.20 11.92 -10.48
CA GLN A 39 9.05 11.05 -10.74
C GLN A 39 8.31 11.46 -12.02
N GLU A 40 8.07 12.76 -12.21
CA GLU A 40 7.41 13.29 -13.42
C GLU A 40 8.27 13.06 -14.67
N GLY A 41 9.58 13.31 -14.59
CA GLY A 41 10.50 13.04 -15.69
C GLY A 41 10.52 11.57 -16.11
N LEU A 42 10.48 10.63 -15.14
CA LEU A 42 10.37 9.20 -15.43
C LEU A 42 9.03 8.83 -16.07
N ARG A 43 7.92 9.32 -15.50
CA ARG A 43 6.56 9.12 -16.01
C ARG A 43 6.46 9.55 -17.48
N GLN A 44 6.98 10.72 -17.82
CA GLN A 44 7.01 11.23 -19.19
C GLN A 44 7.86 10.35 -20.11
N ARG A 45 9.05 9.94 -19.70
CA ARG A 45 9.93 9.08 -20.50
C ARG A 45 9.29 7.73 -20.80
N TRP A 46 8.68 7.08 -19.81
CA TRP A 46 7.96 5.82 -20.03
C TRP A 46 6.77 6.01 -20.96
N ALA A 47 5.97 7.06 -20.76
CA ALA A 47 4.84 7.37 -21.65
C ALA A 47 5.28 7.63 -23.09
N THR A 48 6.36 8.40 -23.30
CA THR A 48 6.90 8.67 -24.64
C THR A 48 7.43 7.41 -25.30
N HIS A 49 8.15 6.56 -24.57
CA HIS A 49 8.81 5.39 -25.15
C HIS A 49 7.84 4.22 -25.41
N LEU A 50 6.90 3.99 -24.50
CA LEU A 50 5.96 2.86 -24.56
C LEU A 50 4.63 3.22 -25.25
N GLY A 51 4.36 4.51 -25.45
CA GLY A 51 3.24 5.01 -26.24
C GLY A 51 1.86 4.61 -25.71
N THR A 52 0.99 4.19 -26.63
CA THR A 52 -0.42 3.87 -26.37
C THR A 52 -0.59 2.67 -25.44
N THR A 53 0.24 1.64 -25.60
CA THR A 53 0.20 0.42 -24.77
C THR A 53 0.37 0.75 -23.29
N TRP A 54 1.30 1.64 -22.95
CA TRP A 54 1.47 2.10 -21.57
C TRP A 54 0.27 2.92 -21.08
N SER A 55 -0.21 3.85 -21.89
CA SER A 55 -1.35 4.69 -21.54
C SER A 55 -2.62 3.85 -21.25
N GLU A 56 -2.85 2.79 -22.03
CA GLU A 56 -3.93 1.83 -21.82
C GLU A 56 -3.72 1.00 -20.54
N LEU A 57 -2.52 0.49 -20.31
CA LEU A 57 -2.18 -0.22 -19.06
C LEU A 57 -2.44 0.65 -17.83
N VAL A 58 -1.96 1.91 -17.84
CA VAL A 58 -2.17 2.87 -16.74
C VAL A 58 -3.66 3.16 -16.53
N LYS A 59 -4.41 3.39 -17.62
CA LYS A 59 -5.85 3.59 -17.55
C LYS A 59 -6.55 2.38 -16.92
N ASN A 60 -6.17 1.17 -17.32
CA ASN A 60 -6.75 -0.07 -16.80
C ASN A 60 -6.41 -0.26 -15.32
N ILE A 61 -5.15 -0.10 -14.91
CA ILE A 61 -4.74 -0.16 -13.49
C ILE A 61 -5.58 0.78 -12.63
N ARG A 62 -5.67 2.07 -13.02
CA ARG A 62 -6.42 3.08 -12.24
C ARG A 62 -7.92 2.80 -12.25
N GLY A 63 -8.46 2.34 -13.37
CA GLY A 63 -9.87 1.93 -13.49
C GLY A 63 -10.19 0.75 -12.58
N THR A 64 -9.36 -0.29 -12.61
CA THR A 64 -9.52 -1.49 -11.79
C THR A 64 -9.37 -1.17 -10.30
N ILE A 65 -8.36 -0.42 -9.86
CA ILE A 65 -8.24 -0.04 -8.43
C ILE A 65 -9.48 0.76 -7.97
N ARG A 66 -10.00 1.69 -8.78
CA ARG A 66 -11.19 2.46 -8.40
C ARG A 66 -12.44 1.61 -8.27
N ALA A 67 -12.64 0.68 -9.21
CA ALA A 67 -13.85 -0.14 -9.31
C ALA A 67 -13.81 -1.40 -8.42
N GLN A 68 -12.63 -2.02 -8.30
CA GLN A 68 -12.42 -3.36 -7.72
C GLN A 68 -11.47 -3.33 -6.51
N LEU A 69 -10.93 -2.16 -6.15
CA LEU A 69 -10.05 -1.91 -5.01
C LEU A 69 -8.64 -2.48 -5.12
N TRP A 70 -8.38 -3.40 -6.04
CA TRP A 70 -7.06 -3.99 -6.21
C TRP A 70 -6.81 -4.48 -7.64
N VAL A 71 -5.54 -4.63 -8.01
CA VAL A 71 -5.11 -5.21 -9.28
C VAL A 71 -3.76 -5.90 -9.12
N VAL A 72 -3.61 -7.05 -9.76
CA VAL A 72 -2.32 -7.74 -9.92
C VAL A 72 -1.80 -7.48 -11.33
N VAL A 73 -0.59 -6.97 -11.45
CA VAL A 73 0.14 -6.83 -12.72
C VAL A 73 1.17 -7.96 -12.79
N ARG A 74 0.97 -8.91 -13.70
CA ARG A 74 1.86 -10.05 -13.92
C ARG A 74 2.98 -9.69 -14.88
N SER A 75 4.20 -10.03 -14.50
CA SER A 75 5.41 -9.77 -15.30
C SER A 75 5.88 -11.05 -16.00
N PRO A 76 5.98 -11.08 -17.34
CA PRO A 76 6.32 -12.30 -18.07
C PRO A 76 7.81 -12.68 -17.99
N ILE A 77 8.68 -11.75 -17.54
CA ILE A 77 10.12 -11.99 -17.47
C ILE A 77 10.54 -12.81 -16.25
N GLY A 78 9.61 -13.12 -15.33
CA GLY A 78 9.84 -14.01 -14.18
C GLY A 78 10.96 -13.57 -13.24
N ARG A 79 11.35 -12.30 -13.28
CA ARG A 79 12.37 -11.72 -12.42
C ARG A 79 11.88 -10.41 -11.80
N PRO A 80 12.34 -10.10 -10.57
CA PRO A 80 11.94 -8.87 -9.91
C PRO A 80 12.55 -7.62 -10.56
N SER A 81 11.79 -6.53 -10.57
CA SER A 81 12.22 -5.27 -11.17
C SER A 81 11.77 -4.08 -10.31
N PRO A 82 12.68 -3.44 -9.54
CA PRO A 82 12.37 -2.20 -8.83
C PRO A 82 11.90 -1.09 -9.77
N ALA A 83 12.44 -1.05 -11.00
CA ALA A 83 12.03 -0.13 -12.05
C ALA A 83 10.55 -0.32 -12.43
N LEU A 84 10.09 -1.57 -12.54
CA LEU A 84 8.69 -1.87 -12.79
C LEU A 84 7.78 -1.38 -11.65
N LEU A 85 8.15 -1.62 -10.39
CA LEU A 85 7.36 -1.12 -9.25
C LEU A 85 7.25 0.40 -9.26
N ALA A 86 8.38 1.10 -9.50
CA ALA A 86 8.38 2.55 -9.60
C ALA A 86 7.55 3.06 -10.78
N ALA A 87 7.61 2.40 -11.94
CA ALA A 87 6.80 2.73 -13.11
C ALA A 87 5.31 2.57 -12.84
N LEU A 88 4.90 1.45 -12.25
CA LEU A 88 3.51 1.20 -11.86
C LEU A 88 3.03 2.20 -10.81
N GLY A 89 3.84 2.47 -9.78
CA GLY A 89 3.45 3.40 -8.72
C GLY A 89 3.35 4.86 -9.19
N THR A 90 4.30 5.33 -10.00
CA THR A 90 4.25 6.68 -10.60
C THR A 90 3.15 6.84 -11.64
N ALA A 91 2.73 5.75 -12.31
CA ALA A 91 1.57 5.76 -13.20
C ALA A 91 0.24 5.94 -12.44
N VAL A 92 0.17 5.42 -11.21
CA VAL A 92 -1.00 5.52 -10.35
C VAL A 92 -1.05 6.89 -9.65
N GLY A 93 0.09 7.36 -9.12
CA GLY A 93 0.18 8.59 -8.35
C GLY A 93 1.62 9.00 -8.03
N TRP A 94 1.84 9.53 -6.83
CA TRP A 94 3.14 9.99 -6.33
C TRP A 94 3.70 9.01 -5.32
N LEU A 95 4.92 8.54 -5.54
CA LEU A 95 5.63 7.69 -4.59
C LEU A 95 6.05 8.53 -3.38
N ALA A 96 5.97 7.96 -2.19
CA ALA A 96 6.31 8.66 -0.97
C ALA A 96 7.20 7.85 -0.03
N ASP A 97 8.13 8.57 0.59
CA ASP A 97 8.88 8.18 1.77
C ASP A 97 8.83 9.34 2.78
N PRO A 98 7.91 9.31 3.75
CA PRO A 98 7.71 10.45 4.64
C PRO A 98 8.68 10.46 5.81
N TYR A 99 9.30 9.33 6.15
CA TYR A 99 10.26 9.30 7.25
C TYR A 99 11.53 10.06 6.86
N ARG A 100 11.88 10.08 5.56
CA ARG A 100 13.12 10.68 5.01
C ARG A 100 14.38 10.27 5.77
N ALA A 101 14.31 9.20 6.56
CA ALA A 101 15.39 8.68 7.38
C ALA A 101 16.34 7.85 6.53
N SER A 102 17.57 7.65 7.03
CA SER A 102 18.60 6.85 6.33
C SER A 102 18.23 5.37 6.20
N TRP A 103 17.25 4.88 6.96
CA TRP A 103 16.72 3.52 6.88
C TRP A 103 15.45 3.41 6.05
N SER A 104 14.76 4.52 5.79
CA SER A 104 13.52 4.54 5.00
C SER A 104 13.82 4.70 3.52
N ARG A 105 12.96 4.11 2.70
CA ARG A 105 13.11 4.02 1.25
C ARG A 105 11.77 4.27 0.58
N VAL A 106 11.79 4.81 -0.62
CA VAL A 106 10.58 4.91 -1.46
C VAL A 106 10.17 3.51 -1.93
N LEU A 107 11.16 2.69 -2.29
CA LEU A 107 11.07 1.28 -2.60
C LEU A 107 11.67 0.48 -1.44
N GLN A 108 10.82 0.09 -0.49
CA GLN A 108 11.23 -0.56 0.75
C GLN A 108 11.19 -2.08 0.61
N GLU A 109 12.31 -2.76 0.88
CA GLU A 109 12.31 -4.21 1.05
C GLU A 109 11.57 -4.61 2.33
N ILE A 110 10.65 -5.56 2.19
CA ILE A 110 9.87 -6.15 3.27
C ILE A 110 10.29 -7.61 3.39
N PRO A 111 11.28 -7.91 4.25
CA PRO A 111 11.73 -9.28 4.48
C PRO A 111 10.67 -10.07 5.26
N HIS A 112 10.82 -11.39 5.31
CA HIS A 112 10.06 -12.23 6.21
C HIS A 112 10.31 -11.80 7.67
N LYS A 113 9.27 -11.23 8.28
CA LYS A 113 9.23 -10.89 9.71
C LYS A 113 8.74 -12.08 10.58
N PRO A 114 9.25 -12.24 11.82
CA PRO A 114 8.82 -13.29 12.75
C PRO A 114 7.29 -13.29 13.01
N GLU A 115 6.78 -14.38 13.60
CA GLU A 115 5.36 -14.63 13.87
C GLU A 115 4.62 -13.60 14.75
N TRP A 116 5.34 -12.65 15.36
CA TRP A 116 4.79 -11.69 16.31
C TRP A 116 4.71 -10.26 15.77
N THR A 117 4.78 -10.08 14.45
CA THR A 117 4.78 -8.73 13.86
C THR A 117 3.40 -8.27 13.42
N PRO A 118 3.09 -6.96 13.55
CA PRO A 118 1.80 -6.38 13.13
C PRO A 118 1.36 -6.73 11.71
N ASP A 119 2.30 -7.00 10.79
CA ASP A 119 2.04 -7.40 9.41
C ASP A 119 1.19 -8.69 9.25
N LEU A 120 1.04 -9.47 10.33
CA LEU A 120 0.20 -10.67 10.38
C LEU A 120 -1.26 -10.37 10.74
N GLU A 121 -1.52 -9.21 11.34
CA GLU A 121 -2.87 -8.76 11.66
C GLU A 121 -3.43 -7.92 10.51
N TRP A 122 -4.75 -7.88 10.41
CA TRP A 122 -5.43 -6.94 9.52
C TRP A 122 -5.07 -5.51 9.88
N HIS A 123 -4.58 -4.74 8.90
CA HIS A 123 -4.26 -3.34 9.10
C HIS A 123 -4.34 -2.51 7.82
N THR A 124 -4.45 -1.21 8.00
CA THR A 124 -4.19 -0.18 6.99
C THR A 124 -2.69 0.11 7.00
N ASP A 125 -2.03 0.17 5.83
CA ASP A 125 -0.61 0.55 5.78
C ASP A 125 -0.47 2.03 6.19
N SER A 126 0.67 2.37 6.80
CA SER A 126 1.00 3.75 7.18
C SER A 126 0.03 4.41 8.16
N THR A 127 -0.58 3.65 9.08
CA THR A 127 -1.44 4.21 10.14
C THR A 127 -0.72 5.15 11.10
N GLY A 128 0.62 5.13 11.15
CA GLY A 128 1.44 6.04 11.95
C GLY A 128 1.72 7.40 11.26
N TRP A 129 1.15 7.63 10.07
CA TRP A 129 1.33 8.89 9.33
C TRP A 129 0.17 9.85 9.58
N PRO A 130 0.36 11.18 9.42
CA PRO A 130 -0.76 12.13 9.49
C PRO A 130 -1.89 11.77 8.53
N GLN A 131 -1.52 11.37 7.31
CA GLN A 131 -2.40 10.81 6.31
C GLN A 131 -1.78 9.49 5.81
N PRO A 132 -2.46 8.34 5.96
CA PRO A 132 -2.03 7.08 5.34
C PRO A 132 -1.94 7.23 3.82
N ASN A 133 -1.09 6.44 3.17
CA ASN A 133 -1.03 6.42 1.71
C ASN A 133 -2.35 5.91 1.11
N ASP A 134 -2.66 6.38 -0.10
CA ASP A 134 -3.92 6.04 -0.77
C ASP A 134 -3.88 4.64 -1.40
N VAL A 135 -2.72 4.28 -1.98
CA VAL A 135 -2.50 2.97 -2.60
C VAL A 135 -1.20 2.39 -2.06
N THR A 136 -1.22 1.10 -1.73
CA THR A 136 -0.01 0.33 -1.44
C THR A 136 0.28 -0.57 -2.63
N ALA A 137 1.55 -0.63 -3.03
CA ALA A 137 2.02 -1.52 -4.07
C ALA A 137 3.11 -2.46 -3.54
N LEU A 138 2.99 -3.74 -3.87
CA LEU A 138 3.89 -4.81 -3.44
C LEU A 138 4.36 -5.61 -4.66
N THR A 139 5.66 -5.64 -4.91
CA THR A 139 6.28 -6.51 -5.92
C THR A 139 6.97 -7.70 -5.24
N CYS A 140 6.75 -8.91 -5.74
CA CYS A 140 7.47 -10.08 -5.24
C CYS A 140 8.91 -10.08 -5.75
N LEU A 141 9.87 -10.04 -4.82
CA LEU A 141 11.28 -10.27 -5.13
C LEU A 141 11.62 -11.76 -5.01
N LYS A 142 11.19 -12.38 -3.91
CA LYS A 142 11.37 -13.80 -3.62
C LYS A 142 10.10 -14.32 -2.94
N PRO A 143 9.43 -15.35 -3.49
CA PRO A 143 8.27 -15.93 -2.83
C PRO A 143 8.68 -16.78 -1.62
N ALA A 144 7.73 -17.02 -0.71
CA ALA A 144 7.89 -18.05 0.32
C ALA A 144 8.08 -19.45 -0.31
N VAL A 145 8.43 -20.45 0.50
CA VAL A 145 8.40 -21.85 0.03
C VAL A 145 6.96 -22.28 -0.22
N THR A 146 6.05 -21.98 0.70
CA THR A 146 4.60 -22.17 0.54
C THR A 146 3.83 -21.05 1.22
N GLY A 147 2.63 -20.74 0.70
CA GLY A 147 1.76 -19.70 1.24
C GLY A 147 2.33 -18.29 1.09
N GLY A 148 2.06 -17.42 2.08
CA GLY A 148 2.58 -16.06 2.12
C GLY A 148 1.91 -15.11 1.14
N ALA A 149 0.68 -15.43 0.74
CA ALA A 149 -0.19 -14.55 -0.01
C ALA A 149 -0.36 -13.21 0.72
N THR A 150 -0.64 -12.16 -0.05
CA THR A 150 -1.17 -10.92 0.54
C THR A 150 -2.68 -11.06 0.56
N ASP A 151 -3.23 -11.15 1.77
CA ASP A 151 -4.67 -11.21 1.99
C ASP A 151 -5.23 -9.79 2.03
N LEU A 152 -6.35 -9.58 1.34
CA LEU A 152 -7.09 -8.32 1.32
C LEU A 152 -8.50 -8.54 1.85
N LEU A 153 -8.95 -7.64 2.72
CA LEU A 153 -10.32 -7.57 3.22
C LEU A 153 -10.85 -6.17 2.93
N THR A 154 -11.90 -6.11 2.12
CA THR A 154 -12.50 -4.87 1.64
C THR A 154 -13.43 -4.26 2.67
N LEU A 155 -13.54 -2.93 2.65
CA LEU A 155 -14.50 -2.17 3.44
C LEU A 155 -15.95 -2.63 3.18
N ASP A 156 -16.27 -2.99 1.93
CA ASP A 156 -17.59 -3.46 1.53
C ASP A 156 -17.97 -4.77 2.24
N THR A 157 -17.02 -5.71 2.36
CA THR A 157 -17.22 -6.95 3.12
C THR A 157 -17.31 -6.69 4.62
N VAL A 158 -16.50 -5.80 5.16
CA VAL A 158 -16.60 -5.37 6.57
C VAL A 158 -17.99 -4.78 6.86
N GLN A 159 -18.50 -3.89 6.00
CA GLN A 159 -19.78 -3.21 6.18
C GLN A 159 -21.00 -4.12 6.00
N ARG A 160 -20.91 -5.13 5.12
CA ARG A 160 -21.99 -6.11 4.91
C ARG A 160 -22.05 -7.18 5.99
N THR A 161 -20.99 -7.33 6.78
CA THR A 161 -20.96 -8.28 7.89
C THR A 161 -21.86 -7.79 9.04
N ALA A 162 -22.51 -8.70 9.76
CA ALA A 162 -23.38 -8.41 10.90
C ALA A 162 -22.61 -7.96 12.16
N ILE A 163 -21.84 -6.89 12.03
CA ILE A 163 -21.34 -6.14 13.19
C ILE A 163 -22.50 -5.40 13.86
N ASP A 164 -22.48 -5.31 15.19
CA ASP A 164 -23.53 -4.58 15.88
C ASP A 164 -23.46 -3.08 15.58
N GLU A 165 -24.64 -2.47 15.40
CA GLU A 165 -24.79 -1.07 15.02
C GLU A 165 -24.14 -0.12 16.04
N ALA A 166 -24.09 -0.50 17.32
CA ALA A 166 -23.47 0.30 18.37
C ALA A 166 -21.94 0.36 18.22
N THR A 167 -21.29 -0.77 17.90
CA THR A 167 -19.86 -0.84 17.58
C THR A 167 -19.54 0.02 16.36
N LEU A 168 -20.29 -0.12 15.26
CA LEU A 168 -20.07 0.72 14.06
C LEU A 168 -20.27 2.21 14.35
N THR A 169 -21.35 2.55 15.05
CA THR A 169 -21.65 3.94 15.43
C THR A 169 -20.50 4.53 16.25
N THR A 170 -19.96 3.77 17.20
CA THR A 170 -18.84 4.20 18.04
C THR A 170 -17.58 4.43 17.21
N LEU A 171 -17.22 3.49 16.33
CA LEU A 171 -16.03 3.61 15.50
C LEU A 171 -16.15 4.70 14.42
N ALA A 172 -17.36 4.91 13.89
CA ALA A 172 -17.61 5.92 12.86
C ALA A 172 -17.73 7.35 13.44
N GLY A 173 -18.23 7.48 14.66
CA GLY A 173 -18.42 8.78 15.33
C GLY A 173 -17.21 9.27 16.12
N ALA A 174 -16.20 8.42 16.33
CA ALA A 174 -15.00 8.78 17.09
C ALA A 174 -13.98 9.52 16.22
N ASP A 175 -13.66 10.75 16.60
CA ASP A 175 -12.42 11.39 16.17
C ASP A 175 -11.27 10.81 17.02
N PHE A 176 -10.53 9.86 16.44
CA PHE A 176 -9.50 9.12 17.16
C PHE A 176 -8.14 9.81 16.99
N ALA A 177 -7.43 9.99 18.10
CA ALA A 177 -6.08 10.53 18.12
C ALA A 177 -5.09 9.43 17.71
N TRP A 178 -4.85 9.28 16.41
CA TRP A 178 -3.92 8.30 15.87
C TRP A 178 -2.48 8.62 16.28
N PRO A 179 -1.76 7.72 16.97
CA PRO A 179 -0.37 7.97 17.32
C PRO A 179 0.46 8.09 16.03
N LEU A 180 1.28 9.14 15.98
CA LEU A 180 2.22 9.34 14.89
C LEU A 180 3.55 8.68 15.22
N ASP A 181 4.22 8.16 14.19
CA ASP A 181 5.54 7.57 14.32
C ASP A 181 6.53 8.61 14.88
N ALA A 182 7.43 8.18 15.77
CA ALA A 182 8.38 9.06 16.43
C ALA A 182 9.30 9.79 15.43
N GLU A 183 9.61 9.14 14.31
CA GLU A 183 10.43 9.67 13.22
C GLU A 183 9.73 10.79 12.44
N LEU A 184 8.41 10.90 12.57
CA LEU A 184 7.62 12.02 12.05
C LEU A 184 7.43 13.13 13.10
N GLY A 185 8.15 13.06 14.23
CA GLY A 185 8.04 13.98 15.36
C GLY A 185 7.09 13.49 16.47
N GLY A 186 6.48 12.31 16.32
CA GLY A 186 5.52 11.77 17.28
C GLY A 186 4.24 12.59 17.38
N GLY A 187 3.52 12.43 18.49
CA GLY A 187 2.24 13.10 18.74
C GLY A 187 1.05 12.33 18.17
N HIS A 188 0.00 13.05 17.76
CA HIS A 188 -1.23 12.44 17.27
C HIS A 188 -1.82 13.18 16.06
N ALA A 189 -2.51 12.46 15.18
CA ALA A 189 -3.39 13.03 14.17
C ALA A 189 -4.84 12.63 14.47
N SER A 190 -5.74 13.60 14.56
CA SER A 190 -7.19 13.35 14.62
C SER A 190 -7.67 12.81 13.29
N ASP A 191 -8.24 11.61 13.31
CA ASP A 191 -8.94 11.06 12.15
C ASP A 191 -9.97 10.02 12.59
N VAL A 192 -11.03 9.87 11.80
CA VAL A 192 -12.07 8.86 12.05
C VAL A 192 -11.56 7.46 11.71
N ILE A 193 -12.04 6.45 12.44
CA ILE A 193 -11.59 5.06 12.29
C ILE A 193 -12.23 4.43 11.05
N ILE A 194 -13.53 4.64 10.84
CA ILE A 194 -14.27 4.07 9.72
C ILE A 194 -15.33 5.05 9.21
N THR A 195 -15.50 5.14 7.89
CA THR A 195 -16.61 5.84 7.23
C THR A 195 -17.20 4.95 6.15
N PRO A 196 -18.28 5.37 5.45
CA PRO A 196 -18.77 4.62 4.30
C PRO A 196 -17.73 4.48 3.16
N GLN A 197 -16.70 5.34 3.12
CA GLN A 197 -15.71 5.39 2.04
C GLN A 197 -14.30 5.00 2.44
N ARG A 198 -13.98 4.90 3.74
CA ARG A 198 -12.62 4.57 4.19
C ARG A 198 -12.59 3.82 5.51
N ILE A 199 -11.49 3.11 5.73
CA ILE A 199 -11.12 2.51 7.01
C ILE A 199 -9.65 2.77 7.31
N ARG A 200 -9.37 3.21 8.53
CA ARG A 200 -8.02 3.29 9.10
C ARG A 200 -8.01 2.39 10.33
N PHE A 201 -7.31 1.27 10.24
CA PHE A 201 -7.31 0.28 11.32
C PHE A 201 -5.90 -0.20 11.63
N MET A 202 -5.57 -0.18 12.92
CA MET A 202 -4.39 -0.81 13.49
C MET A 202 -4.78 -1.28 14.89
N ARG A 203 -4.87 -2.61 15.08
CA ARG A 203 -5.37 -3.20 16.34
C ARG A 203 -4.65 -2.64 17.55
N ALA A 204 -3.32 -2.63 17.53
CA ALA A 204 -2.51 -2.16 18.65
C ALA A 204 -2.79 -0.69 19.02
N ALA A 205 -3.04 0.18 18.04
CA ALA A 205 -3.36 1.58 18.32
C ALA A 205 -4.73 1.72 19.00
N LEU A 206 -5.74 1.03 18.47
CA LEU A 206 -7.11 1.13 18.97
C LEU A 206 -7.31 0.41 20.31
N LEU A 207 -6.61 -0.70 20.54
CA LEU A 207 -6.65 -1.38 21.83
C LEU A 207 -5.95 -0.60 22.95
N ASN A 208 -5.10 0.37 22.60
CA ASN A 208 -4.48 1.30 23.53
C ASN A 208 -5.23 2.65 23.63
N ALA A 209 -6.44 2.74 23.08
CA ALA A 209 -7.29 3.93 23.21
C ALA A 209 -7.59 4.25 24.68
N THR A 210 -7.56 5.54 25.03
CA THR A 210 -7.91 6.04 26.35
C THR A 210 -9.42 5.98 26.62
N ASP A 211 -10.26 6.10 25.59
CA ASP A 211 -11.72 5.90 25.71
C ASP A 211 -12.07 4.40 25.70
N ASP A 212 -12.62 3.93 26.82
CA ASP A 212 -13.05 2.55 27.03
C ASP A 212 -14.07 2.05 25.99
N ARG A 213 -14.95 2.93 25.50
CA ARG A 213 -15.96 2.58 24.48
C ARG A 213 -15.32 2.32 23.13
N ILE A 214 -14.33 3.14 22.75
CA ILE A 214 -13.54 2.91 21.53
C ILE A 214 -12.77 1.61 21.66
N ARG A 215 -12.11 1.38 22.80
CA ARG A 215 -11.30 0.18 23.05
C ARG A 215 -12.14 -1.11 22.99
N GLU A 216 -13.33 -1.10 23.60
CA GLU A 216 -14.28 -2.23 23.55
C GLU A 216 -14.78 -2.48 22.13
N SER A 217 -15.21 -1.42 21.43
CA SER A 217 -15.71 -1.50 20.05
C SER A 217 -14.63 -2.00 19.10
N ALA A 218 -13.40 -1.53 19.27
CA ALA A 218 -12.24 -1.97 18.50
C ALA A 218 -11.93 -3.45 18.74
N ARG A 219 -12.06 -3.96 19.97
CA ARG A 219 -11.88 -5.39 20.25
C ARG A 219 -12.91 -6.24 19.52
N ARG A 220 -14.19 -5.87 19.61
CA ARG A 220 -15.28 -6.58 18.91
C ARG A 220 -15.10 -6.56 17.40
N PHE A 221 -14.72 -5.40 16.86
CA PHE A 221 -14.41 -5.25 15.44
C PHE A 221 -13.23 -6.13 15.02
N ALA A 222 -12.16 -6.14 15.80
CA ALA A 222 -10.97 -6.94 15.55
C ALA A 222 -11.29 -8.45 15.56
N ASP A 223 -12.02 -8.91 16.57
CA ASP A 223 -12.49 -10.30 16.68
C ASP A 223 -13.40 -10.70 15.53
N LEU A 224 -14.18 -9.75 14.99
CA LEU A 224 -15.01 -9.99 13.82
C LEU A 224 -14.17 -10.18 12.56
N ILE A 225 -13.30 -9.23 12.23
CA ILE A 225 -12.50 -9.29 10.98
C ILE A 225 -11.52 -10.46 10.96
N ASP A 226 -11.06 -10.93 12.12
CA ASP A 226 -10.21 -12.13 12.21
C ASP A 226 -10.92 -13.41 11.76
N ARG A 227 -12.25 -13.45 11.89
CA ARG A 227 -13.08 -14.58 11.47
C ARG A 227 -13.54 -14.49 10.02
N LEU A 228 -13.34 -13.33 9.37
CA LEU A 228 -13.72 -13.15 7.98
C LEU A 228 -12.67 -13.80 7.06
N ALA A 229 -13.17 -14.47 6.03
CA ALA A 229 -12.32 -14.87 4.92
C ALA A 229 -11.84 -13.63 4.16
N PRO A 230 -10.61 -13.61 3.64
CA PRO A 230 -10.18 -12.54 2.75
C PRO A 230 -11.06 -12.51 1.50
N ASP A 231 -11.35 -11.31 1.00
CA ASP A 231 -11.99 -11.14 -0.31
C ASP A 231 -11.04 -11.55 -1.44
N GLN A 232 -9.73 -11.42 -1.21
CA GLN A 232 -8.69 -11.82 -2.13
C GLN A 232 -7.44 -12.29 -1.38
N SER A 233 -6.87 -13.40 -1.81
CA SER A 233 -5.52 -13.85 -1.40
C SER A 233 -4.60 -13.84 -2.62
N ALA A 234 -3.74 -12.83 -2.74
CA ALA A 234 -2.85 -12.65 -3.88
C ALA A 234 -1.53 -13.41 -3.67
N VAL A 235 -1.37 -14.53 -4.39
CA VAL A 235 -0.09 -15.23 -4.53
C VAL A 235 0.67 -14.62 -5.71
N LEU A 236 1.88 -14.14 -5.44
CA LEU A 236 2.73 -13.40 -6.38
C LEU A 236 3.97 -14.21 -6.73
N ASP A 237 4.25 -14.34 -8.02
CA ASP A 237 5.51 -14.88 -8.53
C ASP A 237 6.56 -13.76 -8.64
N PRO A 238 7.87 -14.08 -8.72
CA PRO A 238 8.91 -13.06 -8.90
C PRO A 238 8.61 -12.09 -10.05
N GLY A 239 8.57 -10.80 -9.73
CA GLY A 239 8.25 -9.73 -10.70
C GLY A 239 6.78 -9.30 -10.74
N ASP A 240 5.86 -10.11 -10.20
CA ASP A 240 4.46 -9.70 -10.10
C ASP A 240 4.26 -8.60 -9.07
N SER A 241 3.32 -7.71 -9.36
CA SER A 241 3.00 -6.57 -8.51
C SER A 241 1.53 -6.52 -8.15
N LEU A 242 1.21 -6.50 -6.86
CA LEU A 242 -0.13 -6.21 -6.33
C LEU A 242 -0.22 -4.72 -6.01
N LEU A 243 -1.28 -4.06 -6.47
CA LEU A 243 -1.63 -2.70 -6.07
C LEU A 243 -3.04 -2.72 -5.48
N PHE A 244 -3.24 -2.07 -4.34
CA PHE A 244 -4.56 -2.01 -3.69
C PHE A 244 -4.83 -0.66 -3.03
N ASP A 245 -6.11 -0.29 -3.01
CA ASP A 245 -6.64 0.90 -2.36
C ASP A 245 -6.54 0.74 -0.83
N ASN A 246 -5.55 1.38 -0.24
CA ASN A 246 -5.24 1.27 1.17
C ASN A 246 -6.27 1.99 2.07
N ALA A 247 -7.08 2.88 1.49
CA ALA A 247 -8.17 3.52 2.22
C ALA A 247 -9.40 2.60 2.33
N ARG A 248 -9.59 1.66 1.39
CA ARG A 248 -10.78 0.78 1.31
C ARG A 248 -10.47 -0.70 1.50
N CYS A 249 -9.21 -1.08 1.69
CA CYS A 249 -8.80 -2.44 1.99
C CYS A 249 -7.94 -2.46 3.26
N LEU A 250 -8.27 -3.39 4.15
CA LEU A 250 -7.32 -3.93 5.10
C LEU A 250 -6.48 -4.99 4.40
N HIS A 251 -5.24 -5.14 4.85
CA HIS A 251 -4.37 -6.19 4.35
C HIS A 251 -3.64 -6.88 5.50
N ARG A 252 -3.20 -8.10 5.23
CA ARG A 252 -2.28 -8.86 6.08
C ARG A 252 -1.47 -9.82 5.22
N ARG A 253 -0.43 -10.40 5.82
CA ARG A 253 0.23 -11.57 5.25
C ARG A 253 -0.53 -12.83 5.65
N GLY A 254 -0.96 -13.61 4.66
CA GLY A 254 -1.52 -14.95 4.90
C GLY A 254 -0.49 -15.91 5.49
N GLU A 255 -0.96 -17.04 6.00
CA GLU A 255 -0.09 -18.09 6.55
C GLU A 255 0.96 -18.54 5.52
N LEU A 256 2.16 -18.86 6.01
CA LEU A 256 3.26 -19.28 5.17
C LEU A 256 4.18 -20.24 5.92
N SER A 257 4.84 -21.11 5.16
CA SER A 257 6.00 -21.85 5.64
C SER A 257 7.21 -21.43 4.82
N ASP A 258 8.21 -20.88 5.53
CA ASP A 258 9.44 -20.34 4.96
C ASP A 258 10.55 -20.38 6.02
N PRO A 259 11.06 -21.59 6.34
CA PRO A 259 12.03 -21.79 7.43
C PRO A 259 13.32 -20.99 7.22
N ASP A 260 13.72 -20.81 5.96
CA ASP A 260 14.92 -20.05 5.58
C ASP A 260 14.69 -18.53 5.52
N ARG A 261 13.46 -18.07 5.82
CA ARG A 261 13.06 -16.67 5.80
C ARG A 261 13.40 -15.97 4.48
N ARG A 262 13.24 -16.68 3.36
CA ARG A 262 13.63 -16.21 2.04
C ARG A 262 12.64 -15.23 1.43
N ARG A 263 11.38 -15.21 1.89
CA ARG A 263 10.33 -14.36 1.33
C ARG A 263 10.75 -12.90 1.43
N LEU A 264 10.69 -12.21 0.29
CA LEU A 264 11.06 -10.82 0.17
C LEU A 264 10.12 -10.12 -0.80
N LEU A 265 9.44 -9.08 -0.32
CA LEU A 265 8.67 -8.18 -1.17
C LEU A 265 9.40 -6.83 -1.27
N LEU A 266 9.14 -6.09 -2.34
CA LEU A 266 9.44 -4.68 -2.44
C LEU A 266 8.13 -3.92 -2.34
N ARG A 267 8.07 -2.90 -1.49
CA ARG A 267 6.88 -2.10 -1.23
C ARG A 267 7.11 -0.66 -1.62
N THR A 268 6.10 -0.03 -2.20
CA THR A 268 6.03 1.42 -2.28
C THR A 268 4.64 1.92 -1.87
N LYS A 269 4.61 3.18 -1.47
CA LYS A 269 3.44 3.87 -0.92
C LYS A 269 3.11 5.03 -1.83
N ILE A 270 1.85 5.09 -2.27
CA ILE A 270 1.43 5.96 -3.37
C ILE A 270 0.30 6.88 -2.88
N PHE A 271 0.40 8.17 -3.21
CA PHE A 271 -0.68 9.13 -3.06
C PHE A 271 -1.28 9.50 -4.41
N TRP A 272 -2.61 9.63 -4.50
CA TRP A 272 -3.30 10.05 -5.73
C TRP A 272 -2.89 11.46 -6.16
N GLN A 273 -2.65 12.32 -5.19
CA GLN A 273 -2.23 13.72 -5.35
C GLN A 273 -0.97 13.95 -4.53
N LEU A 274 -0.13 14.88 -4.96
CA LEU A 274 1.06 15.23 -4.19
C LEU A 274 0.58 15.86 -2.86
N PRO A 275 0.92 15.31 -1.69
CA PRO A 275 0.52 15.89 -0.43
C PRO A 275 1.13 17.29 -0.26
N ASP A 276 0.33 18.27 0.16
CA ASP A 276 0.78 19.66 0.42
C ASP A 276 2.02 19.72 1.34
N ARG A 277 2.15 18.75 2.26
CA ARG A 277 3.28 18.66 3.20
C ARG A 277 4.58 18.17 2.55
N LEU A 278 4.52 17.43 1.44
CA LEU A 278 5.72 17.08 0.67
C LEU A 278 6.26 18.28 -0.10
N ASP A 279 5.39 19.23 -0.50
CA ASP A 279 5.76 20.49 -1.14
C ASP A 279 6.33 21.52 -0.14
N GLY A 280 5.75 21.57 1.08
CA GLY A 280 6.12 22.57 2.10
C GLY A 280 7.39 22.30 2.93
N GLN A 281 7.79 21.04 3.16
CA GLN A 281 8.97 20.74 3.99
C GLN A 281 10.31 20.97 3.28
N ALA A 282 10.32 21.13 1.95
CA ALA A 282 11.50 21.62 1.22
C ALA A 282 11.81 23.10 1.54
N ARG A 283 10.86 23.87 2.11
CA ARG A 283 11.02 25.32 2.36
C ARG A 283 11.16 25.73 3.82
N HIS A 284 10.94 24.83 4.79
CA HIS A 284 10.94 25.18 6.22
C HIS A 284 12.18 24.75 7.03
N ARG A 285 13.34 24.58 6.39
CA ARG A 285 14.64 24.60 7.08
C ARG A 285 15.32 25.97 6.93
N ALA A 286 14.74 27.01 7.52
CA ALA A 286 15.44 28.27 7.80
C ALA A 286 14.65 29.15 8.80
N ILE A 287 14.04 28.59 9.84
CA ILE A 287 13.67 29.38 11.03
C ILE A 287 13.91 28.51 12.25
N THR A 288 15.11 28.60 12.80
CA THR A 288 15.37 28.33 14.22
C THR A 288 15.93 29.61 14.81
N SER A 289 15.19 30.12 15.80
CA SER A 289 15.59 30.94 16.96
C SER A 289 16.99 31.55 16.97
#